data_AF-A0A7X9F9F7-F1
#
_entry.id   AF-A0A7X9F9F7-F1
#
_cell.length_a   1.000
_cell.length_b   1.000
_cell.length_c   1.000
_cell.angle_alpha   90.00
_cell.angle_beta   90.00
_cell.angle_gamma   90.00
#
_symmetry.space_group_name_H-M   'P 1'
#
loop_
_entity.id
_entity.type
_entity.pdbx_description
1 polymer ?
#
loop_
_entity_poly.entity_id
_entity_poly.type
_entity_poly.pdbx_seq_one_letter_code
_entity_poly.pdbx_strand_id
1 'polypeptide(L)' 'MKRFGFKMKLLPGFKNEYLRRHNEIWPELVKLLKDNGICNYSIFLDEETNTLFAYQ' A
#
# COMPACT_ATOMS: atom_id res chain seq x y z
N MET A 1 18.10 7.61 6.53
CA MET A 1 16.95 7.53 5.60
C MET A 1 15.72 8.00 6.34
N LYS A 2 14.94 8.93 5.78
CA LYS A 2 13.67 9.35 6.40
C LYS A 2 12.63 8.25 6.19
N ARG A 3 11.84 7.97 7.22
CA ARG A 3 10.74 6.99 7.18
C ARG A 3 9.43 7.75 7.14
N PHE A 4 8.49 7.26 6.34
CA PHE A 4 7.18 7.84 6.17
C PHE A 4 6.11 6.81 6.52
N GLY A 5 5.15 7.24 7.35
CA GLY A 5 3.98 6.45 7.69
C GLY A 5 2.72 7.26 7.41
N PHE A 6 1.72 6.64 6.81
CA PHE A 6 0.44 7.29 6.52
C PHE A 6 -0.73 6.32 6.59
N LYS A 7 -1.94 6.86 6.75
CA LYS A 7 -3.18 6.08 6.84
C LYS A 7 -4.11 6.39 5.68
N MET A 8 -4.77 5.36 5.18
CA MET A 8 -5.83 5.44 4.17
C MET A 8 -7.07 4.66 4.66
N LYS A 9 -8.18 4.75 3.94
CA LYS A 9 -9.39 3.98 4.22
C LYS A 9 -9.70 3.02 3.08
N LEU A 10 -9.99 1.78 3.44
CA LEU A 10 -10.51 0.78 2.52
C LEU A 10 -12.04 0.83 2.52
N LEU A 11 -12.64 0.65 1.34
CA LEU A 11 -14.09 0.49 1.26
C LEU A 11 -14.49 -0.87 1.87
N PRO A 12 -15.56 -0.95 2.69
CA PRO A 12 -16.00 -2.21 3.28
C PRO A 12 -16.26 -3.28 2.22
N GLY A 13 -15.78 -4.51 2.47
CA GLY A 13 -15.94 -5.65 1.56
C GLY A 13 -14.90 -5.74 0.43
N PHE A 14 -14.02 -4.74 0.26
CA PHE A 14 -13.04 -4.71 -0.84
C PHE A 14 -11.66 -5.27 -0.48
N LYS A 15 -11.49 -5.95 0.66
CA LYS A 15 -10.20 -6.53 1.10
C LYS A 15 -9.55 -7.41 0.02
N ASN A 16 -10.31 -8.37 -0.51
CA ASN A 16 -9.77 -9.34 -1.48
C ASN A 16 -9.40 -8.66 -2.81
N GLU A 17 -10.24 -7.73 -3.28
CA GLU A 17 -9.96 -6.98 -4.51
C GLU A 17 -8.76 -6.04 -4.34
N TYR A 18 -8.63 -5.41 -3.17
CA TYR A 18 -7.47 -4.58 -2.85
C TYR A 18 -6.17 -5.41 -2.89
N LEU A 19 -6.16 -6.58 -2.25
CA LEU A 19 -5.02 -7.49 -2.26
C LEU A 19 -4.69 -7.96 -3.69
N ARG A 20 -5.70 -8.37 -4.47
CA ARG A 20 -5.53 -8.82 -5.85
C ARG A 20 -4.85 -7.74 -6.70
N ARG A 21 -5.32 -6.48 -6.62
CA ARG A 21 -4.72 -5.35 -7.35
C ARG A 21 -3.28 -5.04 -6.92
N HIS A 22 -2.94 -5.25 -5.65
CA HIS A 22 -1.57 -5.06 -5.16
C HIS A 22 -0.64 -6.21 -5.59
N ASN A 23 -1.15 -7.44 -5.68
CA ASN A 23 -0.41 -8.58 -6.23
C ASN A 23 -0.16 -8.41 -7.74
N GLU A 24 -1.11 -7.80 -8.45
CA GLU A 24 -1.03 -7.49 -9.89
C GLU A 24 -0.52 -6.06 -10.16
N ILE A 25 0.24 -5.48 -9.23
CA ILE A 25 0.74 -4.10 -9.38
C ILE A 25 1.58 -3.95 -10.65
N TRP A 26 1.36 -2.85 -11.37
CA TRP A 26 2.04 -2.58 -12.63
C TRP A 26 3.56 -2.44 -12.44
N PRO A 27 4.40 -3.15 -13.22
CA PRO A 27 5.86 -3.06 -13.11
C PRO A 27 6.41 -1.64 -13.27
N GLU A 28 5.81 -0.84 -14.16
CA GLU A 28 6.15 0.57 -14.38
C GLU A 28 5.88 1.44 -13.16
N LEU A 29 4.83 1.14 -12.38
CA LEU A 29 4.54 1.85 -11.14
C LEU A 29 5.58 1.49 -10.06
N VAL A 30 5.94 0.22 -9.94
CA VAL A 30 7.01 -0.22 -9.03
C VAL A 30 8.33 0.45 -9.37
N LYS A 31 8.65 0.57 -10.66
CA LYS A 31 9.84 1.28 -11.13
C LYS A 31 9.78 2.76 -10.76
N LEU A 32 8.67 3.44 -11.05
CA LEU A 32 8.48 4.86 -10.72
C LEU A 32 8.68 5.14 -9.21
N LEU A 33 8.13 4.30 -8.34
CA LEU A 33 8.29 4.43 -6.89
C LEU A 33 9.77 4.30 -6.47
N LYS A 34 10.47 3.27 -6.98
CA LYS A 34 11.89 3.05 -6.70
C LYS A 34 12.79 4.18 -7.21
N ASP A 35 12.53 4.68 -8.42
CA ASP A 35 13.28 5.78 -9.03
C ASP A 35 13.13 7.09 -8.23
N ASN A 36 12.03 7.24 -7.48
CA ASN A 36 11.79 8.35 -6.55
C ASN A 36 12.28 8.07 -5.12
N GLY A 37 13.06 7.01 -4.91
CA GLY A 37 13.67 6.68 -3.62
C GLY A 37 12.73 6.00 -2.62
N ILE A 38 11.55 5.53 -3.05
CA ILE A 38 10.63 4.76 -2.20
C ILE A 38 11.10 3.31 -2.19
N CYS A 39 11.45 2.82 -1.01
CA CYS A 39 11.85 1.44 -0.77
C CYS A 39 11.18 0.91 0.50
N ASN A 40 11.23 -0.41 0.73
CA ASN A 40 10.62 -1.07 1.89
C ASN A 40 9.14 -0.71 2.11
N TYR A 41 8.38 -0.48 1.02
CA TYR A 41 6.99 -0.06 1.08
C TYR A 41 6.07 -1.24 1.43
N SER A 42 5.33 -1.12 2.53
CA SER A 42 4.36 -2.13 2.99
C SER A 42 3.05 -1.48 3.41
N ILE A 43 1.94 -2.19 3.20
CA ILE A 43 0.60 -1.75 3.56
C ILE A 43 -0.07 -2.85 4.40
N PHE A 44 -0.61 -2.45 5.55
CA PHE A 44 -1.26 -3.32 6.52
C PHE A 44 -2.73 -2.92 6.64
N LEU A 45 -3.64 -3.90 6.74
CA LEU A 45 -5.07 -3.66 6.92
C LEU A 45 -5.46 -3.95 8.37
N ASP A 46 -6.11 -2.98 9.01
CA ASP A 46 -6.94 -3.17 10.19
C ASP A 46 -8.39 -3.43 9.72
N GLU A 47 -8.84 -4.68 9.92
CA GLU A 47 -10.16 -5.15 9.48
C GLU A 47 -11.31 -4.60 10.32
N GLU A 48 -11.06 -4.22 11.58
CA GLU A 48 -12.10 -3.66 12.46
C GLU A 48 -12.49 -2.26 12.01
N THR A 49 -11.50 -1.45 11.59
CA THR A 49 -11.73 -0.04 11.25
C THR A 49 -11.65 0.26 9.75
N ASN A 50 -11.39 -0.75 8.92
CA ASN A 50 -11.06 -0.61 7.50
C ASN A 50 -9.93 0.42 7.25
N THR A 51 -8.96 0.51 8.17
CA THR A 51 -7.81 1.41 8.03
C THR A 51 -6.67 0.68 7.35
N LEU A 52 -6.10 1.30 6.33
CA LEU A 52 -4.85 0.85 5.71
C LEU A 52 -3.72 1.69 6.28
N PHE A 53 -2.74 1.05 6.92
CA PHE A 53 -1.51 1.70 7.37
C PHE A 53 -0.38 1.39 6.41
N ALA A 54 0.23 2.43 5.86
CA ALA A 54 1.31 2.36 4.89
C ALA A 54 2.62 2.85 5.53
N TYR A 55 3.73 2.16 5.23
CA TYR A 55 5.07 2.48 5.74
C TYR A 55 6.14 2.32 4.66
N GLN A 56 7.06 3.28 4.53
CA GLN A 56 8.19 3.31 3.60
C GLN A 56 9.42 4.04 4.19
#